data_AF-A0A7X4CU64-F1
#
_entry.id   AF-A0A7X4CU64-F1
#
_cell.length_a   1.000
_cell.length_b   1.000
_cell.length_c   1.000
_cell.angle_alpha   90.00
_cell.angle_beta   90.00
_cell.angle_gamma   90.00
#
_symmetry.space_group_name_H-M   'P 1'
#
loop_
_entity.id
_entity.type
_entity.pdbx_description
1 polymer ?
#
loop_
_entity_poly.entity_id
_entity_poly.type
_entity_poly.pdbx_seq_one_letter_code
_entity_poly.pdbx_strand_id
1 'polypeptide(L)'
;MDGERRYSGAECRAEGRTLIGPAIRYDDVSRTFRERFLPGAFDLDSKTRYLDLRHNKLMAMAWTNGGGLELVDSAEMLMVKATLPDIPVANLALRELAAGRLTGFSIDFVPLKRTKDAAGLRTVHRAELNGVGLVDKPSYPQSTVEVRAKAPYTLSGKIPLNKPLTCRCHRGTCDRVRFTEAAFDDAIAGDDEILLITGEFESALASKARRSLTLRKTDDAIEVDARLPDTTAAADLAARSRAVDLLTRPVFDQELSEFTEADGLATYTKVHVKAVLVGASNVEGWPAATVRGKSARRSALRLL
;
A
#
# COMPACT_ATOMS: atom_id res chain seq x y z
N MET A 1 2.62 3.59 -37.07
CA MET A 1 1.60 4.22 -36.21
C MET A 1 1.89 3.76 -34.80
N ASP A 2 2.67 4.55 -34.07
CA ASP A 2 3.12 4.23 -32.73
C ASP A 2 1.97 4.49 -31.74
N GLY A 3 1.45 3.40 -31.19
CA GLY A 3 0.45 3.46 -30.13
C GLY A 3 1.10 4.00 -28.86
N GLU A 4 0.74 5.23 -28.50
CA GLU A 4 1.02 5.85 -27.22
C GLU A 4 0.56 4.90 -26.09
N ARG A 5 1.50 4.16 -25.50
CA ARG A 5 1.23 3.33 -24.32
C ARG A 5 1.05 4.26 -23.13
N ARG A 6 -0.20 4.63 -22.87
CA ARG A 6 -0.60 5.26 -21.62
C ARG A 6 -0.32 4.28 -20.47
N TYR A 7 0.78 4.49 -19.76
CA TYR A 7 1.03 3.83 -18.49
C TYR A 7 0.08 4.43 -17.44
N SER A 8 -1.12 3.87 -17.33
CA SER A 8 -2.12 4.25 -16.30
C SER A 8 -1.74 3.76 -14.88
N GLY A 9 -0.46 3.48 -14.62
CA GLY A 9 -0.01 2.71 -13.47
C GLY A 9 0.37 3.59 -12.29
N ALA A 10 -0.58 3.88 -11.40
CA ALA A 10 -0.33 4.47 -10.09
C ALA A 10 0.39 3.54 -9.10
N GLU A 11 0.62 2.29 -9.49
CA GLU A 11 0.94 1.20 -8.56
C GLU A 11 2.35 0.69 -8.81
N CYS A 12 3.08 0.40 -7.72
CA CYS A 12 4.28 -0.41 -7.83
C CYS A 12 4.00 -1.89 -7.59
N ARG A 13 4.35 -2.72 -8.58
CA ARG A 13 4.10 -4.16 -8.69
C ARG A 13 5.37 -4.94 -8.99
N ALA A 14 5.48 -6.15 -8.44
CA ALA A 14 6.44 -7.16 -8.89
C ALA A 14 5.72 -8.31 -9.61
N GLU A 15 6.14 -8.61 -10.84
CA GLU A 15 5.63 -9.68 -11.71
C GLU A 15 6.79 -10.57 -12.18
N GLY A 16 6.90 -11.76 -11.59
CA GLY A 16 8.07 -12.61 -11.79
C GLY A 16 9.34 -11.90 -11.30
N ARG A 17 10.24 -11.56 -12.23
CA ARG A 17 11.46 -10.79 -11.96
C ARG A 17 11.35 -9.32 -12.38
N THR A 18 10.17 -8.85 -12.78
CA THR A 18 9.97 -7.47 -13.24
C THR A 18 9.34 -6.65 -12.13
N LEU A 19 9.94 -5.52 -11.78
CA LEU A 19 9.38 -4.50 -10.89
C LEU A 19 8.85 -3.35 -11.74
N ILE A 20 7.65 -2.85 -11.49
CA ILE A 20 7.03 -1.76 -12.26
C ILE A 20 6.30 -0.85 -11.30
N GLY A 21 6.57 0.45 -11.27
CA GLY A 21 5.79 1.39 -10.48
C GLY A 21 6.34 2.80 -10.39
N PRO A 22 5.62 3.72 -9.74
CA PRO A 22 6.09 5.08 -9.57
C PRO A 22 7.29 5.11 -8.61
N ALA A 23 8.35 5.80 -9.03
CA ALA A 23 9.39 6.28 -8.11
C ALA A 23 8.92 7.55 -7.39
N ILE A 24 8.20 8.42 -8.10
CA ILE A 24 7.55 9.63 -7.57
C ILE A 24 6.30 9.91 -8.39
N ARG A 25 5.21 10.34 -7.74
CA ARG A 25 4.15 11.11 -8.39
C ARG A 25 4.43 12.59 -8.24
N TYR A 26 4.29 13.34 -9.32
CA TYR A 26 4.47 14.78 -9.26
C TYR A 26 3.42 15.40 -8.33
N ASP A 27 3.81 16.50 -7.69
CA ASP A 27 3.08 17.18 -6.63
C ASP A 27 2.91 16.45 -5.29
N ASP A 28 3.19 15.15 -5.20
CA ASP A 28 3.22 14.44 -3.91
C ASP A 28 4.28 15.05 -2.98
N VAL A 29 3.89 15.26 -1.73
CA VAL A 29 4.78 15.77 -0.69
C VAL A 29 5.47 14.60 0.02
N SER A 30 6.79 14.61 0.00
CA SER A 30 7.60 13.62 0.72
C SER A 30 7.31 13.67 2.23
N ARG A 31 7.26 12.50 2.88
CA ARG A 31 7.05 12.39 4.34
C ARG A 31 8.22 12.97 5.15
N THR A 32 9.45 12.78 4.66
CA THR A 32 10.67 13.08 5.43
C THR A 32 11.21 14.49 5.17
N PHE A 33 11.20 14.93 3.91
CA PHE A 33 11.93 16.14 3.49
C PHE A 33 11.04 17.36 3.26
N ARG A 34 9.71 17.20 3.36
CA ARG A 34 8.71 18.20 2.96
C ARG A 34 9.06 18.83 1.62
N GLU A 35 9.17 18.00 0.61
CA GLU A 35 9.42 18.43 -0.77
C GLU A 35 8.46 17.76 -1.75
N ARG A 36 8.22 18.41 -2.88
CA ARG A 36 7.49 17.86 -4.02
C ARG A 36 8.24 18.17 -5.31
N PHE A 37 7.97 17.38 -6.34
CA PHE A 37 8.55 17.55 -7.67
C PHE A 37 7.48 18.04 -8.66
N LEU A 38 7.87 18.90 -9.59
CA LEU A 38 7.02 19.27 -10.72
C LEU A 38 7.28 18.35 -11.93
N PRO A 39 6.29 18.19 -12.84
CA PRO A 39 6.49 17.46 -14.09
C PRO A 39 7.68 17.99 -14.90
N GLY A 40 8.47 17.07 -15.46
CA GLY A 40 9.68 17.42 -16.21
C GLY A 40 10.86 17.86 -15.34
N ALA A 41 10.84 17.56 -14.05
CA ALA A 41 11.96 17.87 -13.16
C ALA A 41 13.23 17.09 -13.49
N PHE A 42 13.15 15.97 -14.21
CA PHE A 42 14.29 15.07 -14.47
C PHE A 42 14.76 15.10 -15.93
N ASP A 43 16.07 15.01 -16.11
CA ASP A 43 16.72 14.71 -17.38
C ASP A 43 17.22 13.26 -17.36
N LEU A 44 16.52 12.39 -18.09
CA LEU A 44 16.78 10.94 -18.11
C LEU A 44 17.78 10.51 -19.18
N ASP A 45 18.00 11.32 -20.22
CA ASP A 45 18.81 10.94 -21.39
C ASP A 45 20.30 11.18 -21.18
N SER A 46 20.66 12.06 -20.24
CA SER A 46 22.04 12.52 -20.05
C SER A 46 23.02 11.47 -19.49
N LYS A 47 22.56 10.47 -18.74
CA LYS A 47 23.43 9.59 -17.93
C LYS A 47 22.76 8.25 -17.59
N THR A 48 23.58 7.21 -17.41
CA THR A 48 23.10 5.91 -16.91
C THR A 48 22.59 6.05 -15.47
N ARG A 49 21.44 5.45 -15.19
CA ARG A 49 20.83 5.36 -13.85
C ARG A 49 20.82 3.92 -13.39
N TYR A 50 20.88 3.73 -12.08
CA TYR A 50 20.89 2.41 -11.45
C TYR A 50 19.65 2.20 -10.60
N LEU A 51 19.23 0.94 -10.50
CA LEU A 51 18.30 0.46 -9.50
C LEU A 51 19.09 -0.34 -8.46
N ASP A 52 19.10 0.14 -7.22
CA ASP A 52 19.99 -0.33 -6.17
C ASP A 52 19.19 -0.90 -5.00
N LEU A 53 19.77 -1.84 -4.25
CA LEU A 53 19.17 -2.24 -2.98
C LEU A 53 19.50 -1.21 -1.90
N ARG A 54 18.47 -0.58 -1.30
CA ARG A 54 18.58 0.38 -0.18
C ARG A 54 19.58 1.52 -0.43
N HIS A 55 19.60 2.07 -1.65
CA HIS A 55 20.54 3.14 -2.06
C HIS A 55 22.03 2.78 -1.94
N ASN A 56 22.36 1.48 -1.87
CA ASN A 56 23.74 1.01 -1.89
C ASN A 56 24.18 0.74 -3.34
N LYS A 57 24.99 1.64 -3.89
CA LYS A 57 25.49 1.58 -5.29
C LYS A 57 26.33 0.34 -5.59
N LEU A 58 26.89 -0.31 -4.57
CA LEU A 58 27.58 -1.60 -4.73
C LEU A 58 26.61 -2.78 -4.88
N MET A 59 25.33 -2.55 -4.63
CA MET A 59 24.23 -3.51 -4.71
C MET A 59 23.26 -3.14 -5.84
N ALA A 60 23.79 -2.67 -6.97
CA ALA A 60 23.02 -2.42 -8.18
C ALA A 60 22.44 -3.72 -8.74
N MET A 61 21.17 -3.68 -9.14
CA MET A 61 20.40 -4.83 -9.62
C MET A 61 19.99 -4.67 -11.09
N ALA A 62 19.80 -3.44 -11.55
CA ALA A 62 19.49 -3.10 -12.93
C ALA A 62 20.01 -1.69 -13.26
N TRP A 63 20.17 -1.36 -14.54
CA TRP A 63 20.57 -0.03 -14.99
C TRP A 63 19.95 0.33 -16.33
N THR A 64 19.88 1.63 -16.66
CA THR A 64 19.37 2.10 -17.96
C THR A 64 20.33 1.71 -19.10
N ASN A 65 19.99 2.00 -20.35
CA ASN A 65 20.86 1.71 -21.50
C ASN A 65 21.17 0.21 -21.67
N GLY A 66 20.15 -0.64 -21.53
CA GLY A 66 20.24 -2.09 -21.78
C GLY A 66 20.45 -2.96 -20.54
N GLY A 67 20.57 -2.37 -19.35
CA GLY A 67 20.71 -3.08 -18.07
C GLY A 67 19.41 -3.51 -17.40
N GLY A 68 18.31 -3.56 -18.14
CA GLY A 68 17.01 -3.99 -17.63
C GLY A 68 16.21 -2.94 -16.86
N LEU A 69 16.70 -1.70 -16.66
CA LEU A 69 15.92 -0.60 -16.08
C LEU A 69 15.43 0.37 -17.18
N GLU A 70 14.14 0.66 -17.15
CA GLU A 70 13.44 1.67 -17.94
C GLU A 70 12.86 2.70 -16.96
N LEU A 71 13.15 3.98 -17.23
CA LEU A 71 12.57 5.11 -16.50
C LEU A 71 11.71 5.89 -17.50
N VAL A 72 10.46 6.16 -17.11
CA VAL A 72 9.53 6.92 -17.95
C VAL A 72 9.08 8.15 -17.18
N ASP A 73 9.52 9.32 -17.63
CA ASP A 73 9.01 10.60 -17.14
C ASP A 73 7.73 10.95 -17.93
N SER A 74 6.66 11.28 -17.21
CA SER A 74 5.35 11.61 -17.77
C SER A 74 4.84 12.92 -17.18
N ALA A 75 3.66 13.38 -17.60
CA ALA A 75 3.04 14.55 -16.97
C ALA A 75 2.66 14.31 -15.49
N GLU A 76 2.49 13.06 -15.07
CA GLU A 76 1.94 12.71 -13.74
C GLU A 76 2.98 12.15 -12.78
N MET A 77 4.00 11.44 -13.29
CA MET A 77 4.92 10.67 -12.45
C MET A 77 6.20 10.27 -13.18
N LEU A 78 7.23 9.99 -12.38
CA LEU A 78 8.41 9.24 -12.79
C LEU A 78 8.16 7.77 -12.52
N MET A 79 8.03 6.98 -13.58
CA MET A 79 7.82 5.54 -13.52
C MET A 79 9.13 4.76 -13.65
N VAL A 80 9.20 3.67 -12.91
CA VAL A 80 10.25 2.65 -12.97
C VAL A 80 9.66 1.39 -13.57
N LYS A 81 10.41 0.77 -14.48
CA LYS A 81 10.20 -0.61 -14.91
C LYS A 81 11.56 -1.30 -14.98
N ALA A 82 11.77 -2.28 -14.13
CA ALA A 82 13.04 -2.98 -14.00
C ALA A 82 12.87 -4.49 -14.13
N THR A 83 13.47 -5.11 -15.12
CA THR A 83 13.60 -6.57 -15.21
C THR A 83 14.90 -7.00 -14.55
N LEU A 84 14.79 -7.70 -13.43
CA LEU A 84 15.94 -8.07 -12.61
C LEU A 84 16.63 -9.33 -13.17
N PRO A 85 17.96 -9.33 -13.37
CA PRO A 85 18.72 -10.49 -13.79
C PRO A 85 18.84 -11.51 -12.64
N ASP A 86 19.08 -12.79 -12.95
CA ASP A 86 19.24 -13.86 -11.95
C ASP A 86 20.62 -13.82 -11.28
N ILE A 87 20.79 -12.87 -10.38
CA ILE A 87 22.01 -12.63 -9.61
C ILE A 87 21.72 -12.58 -8.10
N PRO A 88 22.71 -12.85 -7.22
CA PRO A 88 22.47 -12.95 -5.77
C PRO A 88 21.77 -11.73 -5.16
N VAL A 89 22.16 -10.51 -5.54
CA VAL A 89 21.57 -9.27 -5.01
C VAL A 89 20.11 -9.09 -5.45
N ALA A 90 19.79 -9.36 -6.71
CA ALA A 90 18.43 -9.31 -7.22
C ALA A 90 17.53 -10.37 -6.55
N ASN A 91 18.07 -11.58 -6.35
CA ASN A 91 17.37 -12.67 -5.67
C ASN A 91 17.11 -12.36 -4.19
N LEU A 92 18.06 -11.69 -3.53
CA LEU A 92 17.83 -11.17 -2.18
C LEU A 92 16.69 -10.14 -2.19
N ALA A 93 16.72 -9.16 -3.08
CA ALA A 93 15.70 -8.12 -3.15
C ALA A 93 14.30 -8.68 -3.41
N LEU A 94 14.15 -9.66 -4.31
CA LEU A 94 12.88 -10.33 -4.55
C LEU A 94 12.37 -11.09 -3.31
N ARG A 95 13.26 -11.74 -2.54
CA ARG A 95 12.89 -12.40 -1.28
C ARG A 95 12.46 -11.40 -0.21
N GLU A 96 13.17 -10.28 -0.11
CA GLU A 96 12.85 -9.21 0.85
C GLU A 96 11.51 -8.52 0.49
N LEU A 97 11.26 -8.28 -0.80
CA LEU A 97 9.96 -7.81 -1.32
C LEU A 97 8.84 -8.80 -0.99
N ALA A 98 9.03 -10.09 -1.26
CA ALA A 98 8.04 -11.13 -0.97
C ALA A 98 7.75 -11.25 0.54
N ALA A 99 8.75 -10.95 1.37
CA ALA A 99 8.63 -10.92 2.83
C ALA A 99 8.10 -9.57 3.38
N GLY A 100 7.80 -8.58 2.53
CA GLY A 100 7.35 -7.25 2.95
C GLY A 100 8.42 -6.38 3.62
N ARG A 101 9.70 -6.79 3.56
CA ARG A 101 10.83 -6.01 4.12
C ARG A 101 11.36 -4.93 3.19
N LEU A 102 11.04 -5.03 1.90
CA LEU A 102 11.17 -3.94 0.95
C LEU A 102 9.77 -3.59 0.51
N THR A 103 9.48 -2.31 0.49
CA THR A 103 8.12 -1.82 0.37
C THR A 103 7.99 -0.78 -0.71
N GLY A 104 9.05 -0.34 -1.41
CA GLY A 104 8.90 0.68 -2.44
C GLY A 104 10.16 1.19 -3.10
N PHE A 105 9.99 2.11 -4.05
CA PHE A 105 11.07 2.87 -4.65
C PHE A 105 11.30 4.19 -3.90
N SER A 106 12.54 4.63 -3.89
CA SER A 106 12.97 5.95 -3.45
C SER A 106 14.02 6.46 -4.42
N ILE A 107 14.15 7.77 -4.59
CA ILE A 107 15.13 8.34 -5.52
C ILE A 107 16.32 8.94 -4.78
N ASP A 108 17.51 8.83 -5.37
CA ASP A 108 18.69 9.61 -5.04
C ASP A 108 18.82 10.71 -6.11
N PHE A 109 18.96 11.98 -5.70
CA PHE A 109 19.00 13.11 -6.62
C PHE A 109 19.76 14.32 -6.06
N VAL A 110 20.12 15.22 -6.97
CA VAL A 110 20.67 16.55 -6.66
C VAL A 110 19.73 17.63 -7.20
N PRO A 111 19.15 18.50 -6.36
CA PRO A 111 18.29 19.58 -6.84
C PRO A 111 19.11 20.64 -7.59
N LEU A 112 18.75 20.91 -8.84
CA LEU A 112 19.36 21.95 -9.69
C LEU A 112 18.60 23.27 -9.60
N LYS A 113 17.27 23.21 -9.47
CA LYS A 113 16.39 24.37 -9.28
C LYS A 113 15.26 24.03 -8.32
N ARG A 114 15.11 24.81 -7.25
CA ARG A 114 14.03 24.65 -6.26
C ARG A 114 13.55 25.99 -5.72
N THR A 115 12.29 26.04 -5.29
CA THR A 115 11.73 27.12 -4.46
C THR A 115 11.35 26.56 -3.09
N LYS A 116 11.17 27.44 -2.10
CA LYS A 116 10.68 27.10 -0.77
C LYS A 116 9.62 28.12 -0.38
N ASP A 117 8.46 27.66 0.07
CA ASP A 117 7.39 28.55 0.53
C ASP A 117 7.55 28.93 2.01
N ALA A 118 6.63 29.77 2.52
CA ALA A 118 6.61 30.22 3.91
C ALA A 118 6.37 29.08 4.91
N ALA A 119 5.63 28.04 4.52
CA ALA A 119 5.39 26.84 5.33
C ALA A 119 6.58 25.85 5.32
N GLY A 120 7.60 26.16 4.52
CA GLY A 120 8.83 25.42 4.40
C GLY A 120 8.81 24.25 3.40
N LEU A 121 7.73 24.09 2.64
CA LEU A 121 7.62 23.10 1.57
C LEU A 121 8.56 23.48 0.42
N ARG A 122 9.42 22.54 0.03
CA ARG A 122 10.32 22.70 -1.12
C ARG A 122 9.62 22.22 -2.39
N THR A 123 9.59 23.05 -3.42
CA THR A 123 9.14 22.63 -4.75
C THR A 123 10.36 22.51 -5.65
N VAL A 124 10.67 21.29 -6.09
CA VAL A 124 11.80 20.98 -6.96
C VAL A 124 11.34 21.12 -8.42
N HIS A 125 11.89 22.12 -9.10
CA HIS A 125 11.59 22.43 -10.50
C HIS A 125 12.50 21.68 -11.46
N ARG A 126 13.74 21.41 -11.03
CA ARG A 126 14.72 20.65 -11.80
C ARG A 126 15.67 19.91 -10.86
N ALA A 127 15.97 18.67 -11.17
CA ALA A 127 16.89 17.81 -10.42
C ALA A 127 17.69 16.92 -11.38
N GLU A 128 18.91 16.63 -10.97
CA GLU A 128 19.67 15.52 -11.53
C GLU A 128 19.32 14.25 -10.75
N LEU A 129 18.78 13.25 -11.44
CA LEU A 129 18.51 11.94 -10.86
C LEU A 129 19.82 11.14 -10.80
N ASN A 130 20.25 10.71 -9.61
CA ASN A 130 21.44 9.86 -9.47
C ASN A 130 21.09 8.38 -9.65
N GLY A 131 19.91 7.97 -9.16
CA GLY A 131 19.46 6.59 -9.21
C GLY A 131 18.16 6.36 -8.47
N VAL A 132 17.70 5.12 -8.47
CA VAL A 132 16.52 4.65 -7.76
C VAL A 132 16.94 3.55 -6.79
N GLY A 133 16.53 3.65 -5.54
CA GLY A 133 16.69 2.61 -4.54
C GLY A 133 15.39 1.83 -4.35
N LEU A 134 15.47 0.51 -4.30
CA LEU A 134 14.44 -0.33 -3.73
C LEU A 134 14.63 -0.37 -2.21
N VAL A 135 13.69 0.21 -1.47
CA VAL A 135 13.81 0.52 -0.03
C VAL A 135 12.66 -0.08 0.77
N ASP A 136 12.87 -0.16 2.08
CA ASP A 136 11.88 -0.51 3.10
C ASP A 136 11.04 0.69 3.54
N LYS A 137 11.55 1.92 3.34
CA LYS A 137 10.88 3.17 3.73
C LYS A 137 10.93 4.21 2.60
N PRO A 138 10.03 4.12 1.61
CA PRO A 138 9.89 5.13 0.57
C PRO A 138 9.58 6.51 1.14
N SER A 139 10.23 7.55 0.60
CA SER A 139 9.99 8.92 1.03
C SER A 139 8.64 9.47 0.53
N TYR A 140 8.08 8.86 -0.52
CA TYR A 140 6.82 9.25 -1.16
C TYR A 140 5.74 8.18 -0.90
N PRO A 141 4.52 8.56 -0.49
CA PRO A 141 3.46 7.62 -0.14
C PRO A 141 3.12 6.62 -1.26
N GLN A 142 3.05 7.11 -2.49
CA GLN A 142 2.61 6.34 -3.66
C GLN A 142 3.71 5.46 -4.26
N SER A 143 4.96 5.59 -3.80
CA SER A 143 6.09 4.81 -4.31
C SER A 143 6.22 3.42 -3.68
N THR A 144 5.17 2.94 -3.01
CA THR A 144 5.16 1.65 -2.29
C THR A 144 4.97 0.49 -3.29
N VAL A 145 5.87 -0.50 -3.35
CA VAL A 145 5.78 -1.78 -4.08
C VAL A 145 4.93 -2.77 -3.29
N GLU A 146 3.88 -3.33 -3.91
CA GLU A 146 3.35 -4.63 -3.49
C GLU A 146 3.60 -5.64 -4.61
N VAL A 147 4.07 -6.84 -4.27
CA VAL A 147 4.13 -7.92 -5.25
C VAL A 147 2.69 -8.24 -5.67
N ARG A 148 2.33 -8.06 -6.96
CA ARG A 148 1.17 -8.75 -7.55
C ARG A 148 1.56 -10.21 -7.70
N ALA A 149 1.68 -10.86 -6.56
CA ALA A 149 1.74 -12.29 -6.51
C ALA A 149 0.38 -12.81 -6.97
N LYS A 150 0.30 -14.11 -7.32
CA LYS A 150 -1.02 -14.76 -7.38
C LYS A 150 -1.78 -14.36 -6.11
N ALA A 151 -3.09 -14.12 -6.21
CA ALA A 151 -3.91 -13.91 -5.02
C ALA A 151 -4.57 -15.24 -4.65
N PRO A 152 -3.86 -16.18 -3.99
CA PRO A 152 -4.43 -17.47 -3.65
C PRO A 152 -5.47 -17.37 -2.54
N TYR A 153 -5.54 -16.21 -1.85
CA TYR A 153 -6.47 -15.98 -0.76
C TYR A 153 -7.41 -14.79 -1.02
N THR A 154 -8.63 -14.90 -0.51
CA THR A 154 -9.59 -13.81 -0.40
C THR A 154 -9.99 -13.63 1.05
N LEU A 155 -10.06 -12.40 1.53
CA LEU A 155 -10.62 -12.04 2.82
C LEU A 155 -11.98 -11.36 2.62
N SER A 156 -12.95 -11.73 3.44
CA SER A 156 -14.23 -11.04 3.56
C SER A 156 -14.52 -10.78 5.03
N GLY A 157 -14.82 -9.53 5.39
CA GLY A 157 -15.16 -9.11 6.74
C GLY A 157 -16.27 -8.05 6.74
N LYS A 158 -16.73 -7.66 7.94
CA LYS A 158 -17.80 -6.68 8.12
C LYS A 158 -17.48 -5.71 9.24
N ILE A 159 -17.85 -4.45 9.04
CA ILE A 159 -17.84 -3.40 10.06
C ILE A 159 -19.31 -3.00 10.30
N PRO A 160 -19.93 -3.37 11.43
CA PRO A 160 -21.33 -3.08 11.65
C PRO A 160 -21.66 -1.58 11.71
N LEU A 161 -22.81 -1.22 11.15
CA LEU A 161 -23.40 0.11 11.24
C LEU A 161 -24.55 0.12 12.25
N ASN A 162 -24.84 1.29 12.81
CA ASN A 162 -25.96 1.61 13.71
C ASN A 162 -26.07 0.73 14.97
N LYS A 163 -25.03 -0.03 15.29
CA LYS A 163 -24.95 -0.88 16.48
C LYS A 163 -23.75 -0.48 17.33
N PRO A 164 -23.88 -0.43 18.66
CA PRO A 164 -22.73 -0.25 19.53
C PRO A 164 -21.79 -1.47 19.47
N LEU A 165 -20.50 -1.22 19.37
CA LEU A 165 -19.43 -2.20 19.28
C LEU A 165 -18.42 -1.93 20.37
N THR A 166 -17.90 -2.98 21.01
CA THR A 166 -16.85 -2.78 22.02
C THR A 166 -15.58 -2.32 21.31
N CYS A 167 -15.00 -1.22 21.78
CA CYS A 167 -13.80 -0.64 21.22
C CYS A 167 -12.72 -0.53 22.30
N ARG A 168 -11.46 -0.72 21.91
CA ARG A 168 -10.30 -0.37 22.75
C ARG A 168 -9.58 0.86 22.19
N CYS A 169 -10.34 1.84 21.71
CA CYS A 169 -9.77 3.15 21.41
C CYS A 169 -9.23 3.71 22.73
N HIS A 170 -7.93 4.00 22.78
CA HIS A 170 -7.17 4.35 24.00
C HIS A 170 -7.62 5.66 24.70
N ARG A 171 -8.82 6.19 24.44
CA ARG A 171 -9.40 7.28 25.23
C ARG A 171 -10.08 6.67 26.45
N GLY A 172 -9.56 6.98 27.64
CA GLY A 172 -9.96 6.40 28.92
C GLY A 172 -11.44 6.52 29.35
N THR A 173 -12.36 6.97 28.49
CA THR A 173 -13.82 7.04 28.75
C THR A 173 -14.68 6.34 27.72
N CYS A 174 -14.13 5.94 26.56
CA CYS A 174 -14.91 5.36 25.46
C CYS A 174 -14.68 3.85 25.36
N ASP A 175 -15.59 3.07 25.93
CA ASP A 175 -15.56 1.61 25.86
C ASP A 175 -16.28 1.07 24.62
N ARG A 176 -17.12 1.90 23.98
CA ARG A 176 -17.99 1.50 22.88
C ARG A 176 -18.01 2.53 21.76
N VAL A 177 -18.09 2.03 20.53
CA VAL A 177 -18.22 2.84 19.32
C VAL A 177 -19.48 2.46 18.55
N ARG A 178 -20.13 3.43 17.93
CA ARG A 178 -21.20 3.21 16.95
C ARG A 178 -20.89 4.02 15.70
N PHE A 179 -21.00 3.41 14.53
CA PHE A 179 -20.90 4.13 13.26
C PHE A 179 -22.29 4.33 12.69
N THR A 180 -22.65 5.55 12.34
CA THR A 180 -23.90 5.82 11.62
C THR A 180 -23.82 5.33 10.17
N GLU A 181 -24.96 5.27 9.48
CA GLU A 181 -25.03 4.86 8.08
C GLU A 181 -24.16 5.72 7.13
N ALA A 182 -24.00 7.01 7.44
CA ALA A 182 -23.21 7.93 6.63
C ALA A 182 -21.71 7.93 6.99
N ALA A 183 -21.31 7.24 8.07
CA ALA A 183 -19.98 7.39 8.65
C ALA A 183 -18.84 7.12 7.64
N PHE A 184 -19.03 6.17 6.73
CA PHE A 184 -18.01 5.73 5.77
C PHE A 184 -18.20 6.27 4.35
N ASP A 185 -19.14 7.20 4.12
CA ASP A 185 -19.47 7.65 2.77
C ASP A 185 -18.25 8.24 2.04
N ASP A 186 -17.49 9.09 2.72
CA ASP A 186 -16.24 9.66 2.17
C ASP A 186 -15.18 8.56 1.94
N ALA A 187 -15.02 7.63 2.89
CA ALA A 187 -14.07 6.53 2.78
C ALA A 187 -14.42 5.57 1.63
N ILE A 188 -15.68 5.48 1.21
CA ILE A 188 -16.13 4.65 0.10
C ILE A 188 -16.02 5.42 -1.22
N ALA A 189 -16.55 6.64 -1.28
CA ALA A 189 -16.63 7.43 -2.51
C ALA A 189 -15.32 8.13 -2.88
N GLY A 190 -14.50 8.50 -1.90
CA GLY A 190 -13.28 9.27 -2.08
C GLY A 190 -12.10 8.47 -2.65
N ASP A 191 -11.07 9.17 -3.09
CA ASP A 191 -9.85 8.59 -3.63
C ASP A 191 -8.77 8.34 -2.55
N ASP A 192 -9.13 8.52 -1.28
CA ASP A 192 -8.22 8.28 -0.15
C ASP A 192 -7.70 6.85 -0.17
N GLU A 193 -6.39 6.74 0.06
CA GLU A 193 -5.77 5.43 0.15
C GLU A 193 -6.14 4.77 1.48
N ILE A 194 -6.69 3.56 1.38
CA ILE A 194 -7.05 2.73 2.52
C ILE A 194 -6.37 1.39 2.37
N LEU A 195 -5.59 1.01 3.38
CA LEU A 195 -4.86 -0.25 3.40
C LEU A 195 -5.59 -1.30 4.25
N LEU A 196 -5.58 -2.56 3.85
CA LEU A 196 -5.84 -3.68 4.75
C LEU A 196 -4.51 -4.09 5.38
N ILE A 197 -4.41 -4.11 6.71
CA ILE A 197 -3.15 -4.34 7.42
C ILE A 197 -3.28 -5.44 8.46
N THR A 198 -2.19 -6.16 8.73
CA THR A 198 -2.06 -7.03 9.91
C THR A 198 -1.13 -6.37 10.93
N GLY A 199 -1.69 -5.76 11.96
CA GLY A 199 -0.93 -5.02 12.96
C GLY A 199 -0.56 -3.62 12.47
N GLU A 200 0.63 -3.48 11.91
CA GLU A 200 1.23 -2.18 11.53
C GLU A 200 0.97 -1.80 10.07
N PHE A 201 1.02 -0.50 9.76
CA PHE A 201 0.86 0.03 8.39
C PHE A 201 1.88 -0.52 7.39
N GLU A 202 3.05 -0.92 7.86
CA GLU A 202 4.11 -1.52 7.04
C GLU A 202 3.77 -2.96 6.59
N SER A 203 2.74 -3.58 7.19
CA SER A 203 2.27 -4.93 6.88
C SER A 203 0.96 -4.93 6.08
N ALA A 204 0.93 -4.12 5.01
CA ALA A 204 -0.22 -4.03 4.12
C ALA A 204 -0.41 -5.35 3.33
N LEU A 205 -1.65 -5.81 3.30
CA LEU A 205 -2.09 -7.01 2.58
C LEU A 205 -2.94 -6.69 1.35
N ALA A 206 -3.60 -5.54 1.33
CA ALA A 206 -4.41 -5.07 0.22
C ALA A 206 -4.61 -3.55 0.32
N SER A 207 -5.07 -2.94 -0.77
CA SER A 207 -5.20 -1.49 -0.91
C SER A 207 -6.43 -1.13 -1.76
N LYS A 208 -7.11 -0.05 -1.36
CA LYS A 208 -8.26 0.50 -2.09
C LYS A 208 -7.81 1.11 -3.41
N ALA A 209 -6.77 1.96 -3.42
CA ALA A 209 -6.24 2.53 -4.66
C ALA A 209 -5.83 1.44 -5.66
N ARG A 210 -5.38 0.28 -5.15
CA ARG A 210 -4.95 -0.87 -5.96
C ARG A 210 -6.05 -1.85 -6.34
N ARG A 211 -7.29 -1.55 -5.93
CA ARG A 211 -8.48 -2.41 -6.14
C ARG A 211 -8.30 -3.84 -5.63
N SER A 212 -7.34 -4.06 -4.74
CA SER A 212 -7.16 -5.32 -4.02
C SER A 212 -7.96 -5.33 -2.72
N LEU A 213 -8.39 -4.17 -2.23
CA LEU A 213 -9.39 -3.96 -1.18
C LEU A 213 -10.62 -3.27 -1.77
N THR A 214 -11.80 -3.63 -1.31
CA THR A 214 -13.07 -2.99 -1.63
C THR A 214 -13.86 -2.81 -0.35
N LEU A 215 -14.34 -1.59 -0.14
CA LEU A 215 -15.30 -1.25 0.90
C LEU A 215 -16.64 -1.02 0.23
N ARG A 216 -17.68 -1.74 0.66
CA ARG A 216 -19.04 -1.60 0.13
C ARG A 216 -20.00 -1.39 1.28
N LYS A 217 -20.83 -0.36 1.20
CA LYS A 217 -21.92 -0.14 2.15
C LYS A 217 -23.08 -1.10 1.86
N THR A 218 -23.61 -1.71 2.90
CA THR A 218 -24.91 -2.38 2.95
C THR A 218 -25.80 -1.69 3.98
N ASP A 219 -27.05 -2.12 4.11
CA ASP A 219 -28.02 -1.52 5.03
C ASP A 219 -27.56 -1.54 6.50
N ASP A 220 -26.74 -2.52 6.89
CA ASP A 220 -26.36 -2.76 8.27
C ASP A 220 -24.85 -2.86 8.52
N ALA A 221 -24.01 -2.74 7.49
CA ALA A 221 -22.56 -2.91 7.60
C ALA A 221 -21.78 -2.24 6.47
N ILE A 222 -20.47 -2.09 6.68
CA ILE A 222 -19.48 -1.98 5.59
C ILE A 222 -18.88 -3.36 5.37
N GLU A 223 -19.07 -3.90 4.17
CA GLU A 223 -18.41 -5.11 3.71
C GLU A 223 -16.99 -4.79 3.27
N VAL A 224 -16.05 -5.56 3.80
CA VAL A 224 -14.62 -5.46 3.55
C VAL A 224 -14.20 -6.69 2.75
N ASP A 225 -14.00 -6.53 1.45
CA ASP A 225 -13.55 -7.60 0.57
C ASP A 225 -12.12 -7.33 0.11
N ALA A 226 -11.24 -8.31 0.23
CA ALA A 226 -9.85 -8.18 -0.20
C ALA A 226 -9.29 -9.41 -0.90
N ARG A 227 -8.44 -9.16 -1.90
CA ARG A 227 -7.63 -10.17 -2.60
C ARG A 227 -6.22 -10.11 -2.01
N LEU A 228 -5.80 -11.15 -1.30
CA LEU A 228 -4.52 -11.15 -0.61
C LEU A 228 -3.44 -11.80 -1.48
N PRO A 229 -2.24 -11.20 -1.57
CA PRO A 229 -1.15 -11.72 -2.38
C PRO A 229 -0.58 -13.02 -1.80
N ASP A 230 0.12 -13.81 -2.61
CA ASP A 230 0.91 -14.99 -2.19
C ASP A 230 2.19 -14.53 -1.46
N THR A 231 2.03 -14.02 -0.24
CA THR A 231 3.11 -13.60 0.66
C THR A 231 3.08 -14.42 1.94
N THR A 232 4.21 -14.46 2.66
CA THR A 232 4.27 -15.10 3.98
C THR A 232 3.23 -14.50 4.94
N ALA A 233 3.03 -13.17 4.91
CA ALA A 233 2.05 -12.50 5.76
C ALA A 233 0.60 -12.96 5.46
N ALA A 234 0.23 -13.07 4.19
CA ALA A 234 -1.09 -13.56 3.80
C ALA A 234 -1.27 -15.06 4.09
N ALA A 235 -0.24 -15.87 3.87
CA ALA A 235 -0.25 -17.29 4.21
C ALA A 235 -0.39 -17.51 5.73
N ASP A 236 0.33 -16.73 6.52
CA ASP A 236 0.25 -16.73 7.98
C ASP A 236 -1.13 -16.29 8.46
N LEU A 237 -1.71 -15.24 7.87
CA LEU A 237 -3.08 -14.82 8.19
C LEU A 237 -4.09 -15.93 7.86
N ALA A 238 -3.95 -16.58 6.71
CA ALA A 238 -4.81 -17.69 6.29
C ALA A 238 -4.62 -18.96 7.15
N ALA A 239 -3.43 -19.17 7.72
CA ALA A 239 -3.18 -20.23 8.69
C ALA A 239 -3.83 -19.89 10.04
N ARG A 240 -3.65 -18.65 10.52
CA ARG A 240 -4.25 -18.14 11.76
C ARG A 240 -5.77 -18.18 11.71
N SER A 241 -6.38 -17.84 10.57
CA SER A 241 -7.85 -17.86 10.41
C SER A 241 -8.48 -19.25 10.57
N ARG A 242 -7.68 -20.33 10.60
CA ARG A 242 -8.16 -21.69 10.88
C ARG A 242 -8.15 -22.03 12.35
N ALA A 243 -7.41 -21.27 13.15
CA ALA A 243 -7.21 -21.50 14.57
C ALA A 243 -8.00 -20.53 15.44
N VAL A 244 -8.22 -19.31 14.95
CA VAL A 244 -8.89 -18.24 15.69
C VAL A 244 -9.77 -17.40 14.77
N ASP A 245 -10.84 -16.84 15.34
CA ASP A 245 -11.65 -15.85 14.64
C ASP A 245 -10.83 -14.58 14.41
N LEU A 246 -10.87 -14.11 13.17
CA LEU A 246 -10.30 -12.83 12.77
C LEU A 246 -11.40 -11.79 12.76
N LEU A 247 -11.08 -10.54 13.06
CA LEU A 247 -12.00 -9.41 12.96
C LEU A 247 -11.43 -8.36 12.01
N THR A 248 -12.31 -7.65 11.28
CA THR A 248 -11.95 -6.46 10.51
C THR A 248 -12.39 -5.21 11.27
N ARG A 249 -11.45 -4.31 11.57
CA ARG A 249 -11.72 -3.07 12.32
C ARG A 249 -11.18 -1.86 11.58
N PRO A 250 -11.90 -0.74 11.51
CA PRO A 250 -11.38 0.47 10.90
C PRO A 250 -10.33 1.10 11.83
N VAL A 251 -9.25 1.58 11.23
CA VAL A 251 -8.26 2.47 11.82
C VAL A 251 -8.48 3.83 11.15
N PHE A 252 -8.78 4.85 11.93
CA PHE A 252 -9.19 6.16 11.41
C PHE A 252 -8.55 7.30 12.20
N ASP A 253 -8.44 8.46 11.55
CA ASP A 253 -8.00 9.68 12.20
C ASP A 253 -9.11 10.25 13.07
N GLN A 254 -8.92 10.27 14.39
CA GLN A 254 -9.94 10.81 15.29
C GLN A 254 -10.07 12.33 15.19
N GLU A 255 -9.00 13.05 14.83
CA GLU A 255 -9.01 14.52 14.73
C GLU A 255 -9.75 14.99 13.47
N LEU A 256 -9.76 14.16 12.43
CA LEU A 256 -10.48 14.43 11.17
C LEU A 256 -11.86 13.75 11.10
N SER A 257 -12.23 13.00 12.13
CA SER A 257 -13.53 12.32 12.22
C SER A 257 -14.54 13.15 13.01
N GLU A 258 -15.82 12.99 12.70
CA GLU A 258 -16.91 13.67 13.41
C GLU A 258 -17.68 12.67 14.27
N PHE A 259 -17.85 13.00 15.54
CA PHE A 259 -18.57 12.14 16.48
C PHE A 259 -19.14 12.93 17.66
N THR A 260 -20.11 12.31 18.33
CA THR A 260 -20.63 12.72 19.64
C THR A 260 -20.36 11.62 20.66
N GLU A 261 -20.03 11.99 21.90
CA GLU A 261 -19.81 11.05 23.00
C GLU A 261 -20.88 11.26 24.09
N ALA A 262 -21.57 10.18 24.46
CA ALA A 262 -22.53 10.15 25.57
C ALA A 262 -22.51 8.76 26.21
N ASP A 263 -22.55 8.68 27.54
CA ASP A 263 -22.63 7.43 28.31
C ASP A 263 -21.61 6.35 27.90
N GLY A 264 -20.36 6.76 27.64
CA GLY A 264 -19.28 5.86 27.24
C GLY A 264 -19.39 5.31 25.81
N LEU A 265 -20.30 5.86 25.00
CA LEU A 265 -20.51 5.52 23.59
C LEU A 265 -20.13 6.70 22.68
N ALA A 266 -19.09 6.52 21.86
CA ALA A 266 -18.78 7.43 20.77
C ALA A 266 -19.59 7.06 19.52
N THR A 267 -20.46 7.95 19.05
CA THR A 267 -21.23 7.80 17.80
C THR A 267 -20.62 8.63 16.70
N TYR A 268 -20.04 7.97 15.70
CA TYR A 268 -19.38 8.61 14.56
C TYR A 268 -20.37 8.86 13.41
N THR A 269 -20.47 10.11 12.99
CA THR A 269 -21.23 10.56 11.80
C THR A 269 -20.37 10.61 10.56
N LYS A 270 -19.05 10.73 10.73
CA LYS A 270 -18.04 10.69 9.66
C LYS A 270 -16.74 10.10 10.19
N VAL A 271 -16.12 9.19 9.45
CA VAL A 271 -14.81 8.61 9.78
C VAL A 271 -13.78 8.82 8.68
N HIS A 272 -12.64 9.37 9.06
CA HIS A 272 -11.50 9.48 8.16
C HIS A 272 -10.65 8.20 8.22
N VAL A 273 -11.05 7.18 7.47
CA VAL A 273 -10.40 5.85 7.48
C VAL A 273 -8.99 5.94 6.87
N LYS A 274 -7.99 5.41 7.60
CA LYS A 274 -6.61 5.25 7.11
C LYS A 274 -6.31 3.81 6.71
N ALA A 275 -6.89 2.85 7.44
CA ALA A 275 -6.70 1.43 7.18
C ALA A 275 -7.87 0.61 7.74
N VAL A 276 -7.93 -0.65 7.32
CA VAL A 276 -8.70 -1.71 7.96
C VAL A 276 -7.69 -2.69 8.58
N LEU A 277 -7.71 -2.80 9.90
CA LEU A 277 -6.94 -3.78 10.63
C LEU A 277 -7.65 -5.13 10.57
N VAL A 278 -6.93 -6.18 10.17
CA VAL A 278 -7.34 -7.57 10.37
C VAL A 278 -6.45 -8.24 11.42
N GLY A 279 -7.07 -8.86 12.41
CA GLY A 279 -6.34 -9.58 13.46
C GLY A 279 -7.23 -10.43 14.34
N ALA A 280 -6.60 -11.34 15.08
CA ALA A 280 -7.27 -12.13 16.11
C ALA A 280 -7.68 -11.22 17.27
N SER A 281 -8.96 -11.19 17.60
CA SER A 281 -9.43 -10.44 18.76
C SER A 281 -10.77 -10.95 19.24
N ASN A 282 -11.02 -10.84 20.55
CA ASN A 282 -12.23 -11.31 21.22
C ASN A 282 -13.15 -10.14 21.62
N VAL A 283 -13.15 -9.06 20.83
CA VAL A 283 -13.97 -7.89 21.15
C VAL A 283 -15.42 -8.14 20.74
N GLU A 284 -16.31 -8.04 21.71
CA GLU A 284 -17.74 -8.29 21.53
C GLU A 284 -18.37 -7.36 20.47
N GLY A 285 -19.32 -7.90 19.70
CA GLY A 285 -20.09 -7.17 18.69
C GLY A 285 -19.48 -7.11 17.30
N TRP A 286 -18.20 -7.48 17.14
CA TRP A 286 -17.54 -7.50 15.84
C TRP A 286 -17.75 -8.85 15.12
N PRO A 287 -18.24 -8.87 13.87
CA PRO A 287 -18.39 -10.10 13.10
C PRO A 287 -17.05 -10.71 12.69
N ALA A 288 -16.99 -12.04 12.68
CA ALA A 288 -15.83 -12.78 12.19
C ALA A 288 -15.59 -12.52 10.70
N ALA A 289 -14.33 -12.25 10.37
CA ALA A 289 -13.80 -12.20 9.02
C ALA A 289 -13.39 -13.61 8.57
N THR A 290 -13.63 -13.91 7.30
CA THR A 290 -13.29 -15.19 6.68
C THR A 290 -12.14 -15.01 5.71
N VAL A 291 -11.13 -15.89 5.79
CA VAL A 291 -10.09 -16.02 4.77
C VAL A 291 -10.28 -17.33 4.03
N ARG A 292 -10.45 -17.28 2.71
CA ARG A 292 -10.57 -18.46 1.84
C ARG A 292 -9.33 -18.58 0.98
N GLY A 293 -8.74 -19.76 0.90
CA GLY A 293 -7.60 -20.06 0.02
C GLY A 293 -7.99 -20.97 -1.13
N LYS A 294 -7.10 -21.14 -2.12
CA LYS A 294 -7.19 -22.28 -3.06
C LYS A 294 -7.24 -23.58 -2.25
N SER A 295 -8.32 -24.34 -2.42
CA SER A 295 -8.34 -25.76 -2.07
C SER A 295 -7.10 -26.40 -2.69
N ALA A 296 -6.25 -27.00 -1.87
CA ALA A 296 -5.19 -27.85 -2.36
C ALA A 296 -5.87 -28.93 -3.18
N ARG A 297 -5.75 -28.89 -4.51
CA ARG A 297 -6.06 -30.06 -5.33
C ARG A 297 -5.21 -31.18 -4.76
N ARG A 298 -5.84 -32.15 -4.09
CA ARG A 298 -5.20 -33.43 -3.79
C ARG A 298 -4.81 -33.99 -5.15
N SER A 299 -3.53 -33.86 -5.51
CA SER A 299 -2.94 -34.63 -6.58
C SER A 299 -3.03 -36.07 -6.13
N ALA A 300 -4.13 -36.73 -6.52
CA ALA A 300 -4.21 -38.18 -6.45
C ALA A 300 -3.13 -38.70 -7.39
N LEU A 301 -2.00 -39.07 -6.81
CA LEU A 301 -1.00 -39.91 -7.45
C LEU A 301 -1.72 -41.22 -7.80
N ARG A 302 -2.24 -41.33 -9.02
CA ARG A 302 -2.57 -42.62 -9.60
C ARG A 302 -1.23 -43.25 -9.96
N LEU A 303 -0.74 -44.11 -9.05
CA LEU A 303 0.17 -45.19 -9.40
C LEU A 303 -0.57 -46.10 -10.38
N LEU A 304 -0.15 -46.07 -11.64
CA LEU A 304 -0.19 -47.19 -12.57
C LEU A 304 1.16 -47.24 -13.26
#